data_AF-A0A1V6KG84-F1
#
_entry.id   AF-A0A1V6KG84-F1
#
_cell.length_a   1.000
_cell.length_b   1.000
_cell.length_c   1.000
_cell.angle_alpha   90.00
_cell.angle_beta   90.00
_cell.angle_gamma   90.00
#
_symmetry.space_group_name_H-M   'P 1'
#
loop_
_entity.id
_entity.type
_entity.pdbx_description
1 polymer ?
#
loop_
_entity_poly.entity_id
_entity_poly.type
_entity_poly.pdbx_seq_one_letter_code
_entity_poly.pdbx_strand_id
1 'polypeptide(L)'
;MGCARDIVEECGVARFVFTDFPLGNPSGKPGDAAMQQEILGTALELLERAWMPRTTVQTPYQWPDDAWRENFMRVDASNREELARQGKERRDLQARLKKS
;
A
#
# COMPACT_ATOMS: atom_id res chain seq x y z
N MET A 1 4.53 5.55 -6.52
CA MET A 1 3.18 5.85 -6.02
C MET A 1 2.75 4.70 -5.12
N GLY A 2 1.99 4.94 -4.05
CA GLY A 2 1.61 3.86 -3.11
C GLY A 2 0.67 4.31 -1.98
N CYS A 3 0.22 3.34 -1.18
CA CYS A 3 -0.67 3.54 -0.03
C CYS A 3 0.01 3.35 1.33
N ALA A 4 1.28 2.91 1.38
CA ALA A 4 1.99 2.59 2.62
C ALA A 4 3.06 3.65 2.91
N ARG A 5 2.64 4.81 3.44
CA ARG A 5 3.53 5.98 3.59
C ARG A 5 4.71 5.71 4.51
N ASP A 6 4.43 5.19 5.70
CA ASP A 6 5.40 4.87 6.73
C ASP A 6 6.51 3.92 6.22
N ILE A 7 6.13 2.80 5.59
CA ILE A 7 7.07 1.82 5.07
C ILE A 7 7.95 2.43 3.98
N VAL A 8 7.34 3.18 3.06
CA VAL A 8 8.05 3.71 1.90
C VAL A 8 8.97 4.88 2.28
N GLU A 9 8.53 5.72 3.21
CA GLU A 9 9.35 6.79 3.78
C GLU A 9 10.51 6.23 4.60
N GLU A 10 10.31 5.18 5.40
CA GLU A 10 11.38 4.52 6.16
C GLU A 10 12.44 3.91 5.22
N CYS A 11 12.01 3.18 4.19
CA CYS A 11 12.88 2.65 3.14
C CYS A 11 13.65 3.74 2.37
N GLY A 12 13.25 5.01 2.48
CA GLY A 12 14.01 6.12 1.94
C GLY A 12 14.01 6.23 0.42
N VAL A 13 12.89 5.87 -0.22
CA VAL A 13 12.78 5.95 -1.68
C VAL A 13 13.03 7.38 -2.18
N ALA A 14 13.57 7.50 -3.40
CA ALA A 14 13.94 8.82 -3.94
C ALA A 14 12.73 9.75 -4.13
N ARG A 15 11.58 9.21 -4.56
CA ARG A 15 10.36 9.98 -4.83
C ARG A 15 9.14 9.13 -4.53
N PHE A 16 8.14 9.71 -3.89
CA PHE A 16 6.91 9.00 -3.54
C PHE A 16 5.68 9.88 -3.70
N VAL A 17 4.68 9.37 -4.42
CA VAL A 17 3.32 9.91 -4.36
C VAL A 17 2.49 8.98 -3.47
N PHE A 18 1.98 9.54 -2.39
CA PHE A 18 1.14 8.86 -1.42
C PHE A 18 -0.34 9.15 -1.72
N THR A 19 -1.13 8.09 -1.77
CA THR A 19 -2.60 8.18 -1.80
C THR A 19 -3.12 7.40 -0.60
N ASP A 20 -3.87 8.06 0.28
CA ASP A 20 -4.34 7.49 1.55
C ASP A 20 -5.59 6.59 1.35
N PHE A 21 -5.41 5.57 0.52
CA PHE A 21 -6.45 4.61 0.12
C PHE A 21 -6.11 3.21 0.66
N PRO A 22 -7.08 2.27 0.68
CA PRO A 22 -6.80 0.89 1.04
C PRO A 22 -5.68 0.30 0.19
N LEU A 23 -4.85 -0.55 0.80
CA LEU A 23 -3.74 -1.19 0.12
C LEU A 23 -4.21 -1.90 -1.16
N GLY A 24 -3.52 -1.65 -2.28
CA GLY A 24 -3.89 -2.15 -3.60
C GLY A 24 -4.58 -1.11 -4.49
N ASN A 25 -4.93 0.08 -3.97
CA ASN A 25 -5.54 1.16 -4.74
C ASN A 25 -4.66 2.43 -4.84
N PRO A 26 -3.36 2.33 -5.19
CA PRO A 26 -2.43 3.47 -5.12
C PRO A 26 -2.70 4.54 -6.16
N SER A 27 -3.31 4.15 -7.28
CA SER A 27 -3.58 5.01 -8.42
C SER A 27 -4.98 5.61 -8.40
N GLY A 28 -5.82 5.37 -7.39
CA GLY A 28 -7.19 5.91 -7.36
C GLY A 28 -8.25 4.85 -7.11
N LYS A 29 -9.52 5.27 -7.11
CA LYS A 29 -10.67 4.38 -6.90
C LYS A 29 -10.87 3.46 -8.12
N PRO A 30 -11.32 2.22 -7.93
CA PRO A 30 -11.69 1.35 -9.04
C PRO A 30 -12.73 2.00 -9.95
N GLY A 31 -12.49 1.97 -11.26
CA GLY A 31 -13.39 2.53 -12.28
C GLY A 31 -13.35 4.07 -12.43
N ASP A 32 -12.68 4.79 -11.54
CA ASP A 32 -12.55 6.24 -11.64
C ASP A 32 -11.33 6.63 -12.49
N ALA A 33 -11.49 6.59 -13.82
CA ALA A 33 -10.40 6.86 -14.76
C ALA A 33 -9.86 8.29 -14.64
N ALA A 34 -10.71 9.27 -14.31
CA ALA A 34 -10.29 10.67 -14.17
C ALA A 34 -9.36 10.83 -12.97
N MET A 35 -9.76 10.32 -11.80
CA MET A 35 -8.90 10.29 -10.62
C MET A 35 -7.59 9.56 -10.89
N GLN A 36 -7.65 8.44 -11.62
CA GLN A 36 -6.46 7.66 -11.95
C GLN A 36 -5.47 8.42 -12.83
N GLN A 37 -5.98 9.18 -13.80
CA GLN A 37 -5.16 10.04 -14.64
C GLN A 37 -4.53 11.18 -13.83
N GLU A 38 -5.27 11.82 -12.93
CA GLU A 38 -4.77 12.93 -12.11
C GLU A 38 -3.68 12.47 -11.12
N ILE A 39 -3.86 11.29 -10.48
CA ILE A 39 -2.85 10.71 -9.58
C ILE A 39 -1.59 10.34 -10.37
N LEU A 40 -1.74 9.73 -11.55
CA LEU A 40 -0.60 9.44 -12.43
C LEU A 40 0.12 10.71 -12.86
N GLY A 41 -0.63 11.76 -13.22
CA GLY A 41 -0.09 13.08 -13.54
C GLY A 41 0.75 13.66 -12.41
N THR A 42 0.24 13.61 -11.17
CA THR A 42 0.98 14.04 -9.97
C THR A 42 2.32 13.30 -9.82
N ALA A 43 2.38 12.02 -10.16
CA ALA A 43 3.62 11.24 -10.08
C ALA A 43 4.62 11.60 -11.18
N LEU A 44 4.14 11.90 -12.39
CA LEU A 44 4.98 12.38 -13.48
C LEU A 44 5.53 13.78 -13.18
N GLU A 45 4.70 14.66 -12.62
CA GLU A 45 5.15 15.98 -12.15
C GLU A 45 6.19 15.88 -11.05
N LEU A 46 6.00 14.98 -10.07
CA LEU A 46 7.00 14.74 -9.03
C LEU A 46 8.30 14.19 -9.60
N LEU A 47 8.21 13.28 -10.59
CA LEU A 47 9.38 12.75 -11.28
C LEU A 47 10.19 13.85 -11.97
N GLU A 48 9.51 14.76 -12.68
CA GLU A 48 10.12 15.86 -13.41
C GLU A 48 10.68 16.95 -12.49
N ARG A 49 9.96 17.32 -11.42
CA ARG A 49 10.23 18.54 -10.64
C ARG A 49 10.93 18.33 -9.31
N ALA A 50 11.01 17.10 -8.78
CA ALA A 50 11.63 16.89 -7.48
C ALA A 50 13.13 17.22 -7.50
N TRP A 51 13.48 18.23 -6.70
CA TRP A 51 14.85 18.70 -6.48
C TRP A 51 15.66 17.79 -5.54
N MET A 52 15.02 17.13 -4.57
CA MET A 52 15.70 16.30 -3.57
C MET A 52 15.19 14.85 -3.56
N PRO A 53 16.05 13.88 -3.21
CA PRO A 53 15.59 12.53 -2.89
C PRO A 53 14.71 12.56 -1.64
N ARG A 54 13.98 11.47 -1.37
CA ARG A 54 13.05 11.33 -0.25
C ARG A 54 11.93 12.36 -0.25
N THR A 55 11.55 12.84 -1.43
CA THR A 55 10.40 13.75 -1.58
C THR A 55 9.11 12.94 -1.64
N THR A 56 8.20 13.21 -0.70
CA THR A 56 6.83 12.66 -0.68
C THR A 56 5.81 13.75 -1.02
N VAL A 57 4.90 13.44 -1.96
CA VAL A 57 3.70 14.25 -2.26
C VAL A 57 2.46 13.44 -1.92
N GLN A 58 1.50 14.04 -1.23
CA GLN A 58 0.22 13.42 -0.94
C GLN A 58 -0.84 13.92 -1.92
N THR A 59 -1.63 13.01 -2.47
CA THR A 59 -2.75 13.35 -3.35
C THR A 59 -3.93 13.90 -2.53
N PRO A 60 -4.83 14.72 -3.12
CA PRO A 60 -5.92 15.36 -2.38
C PRO A 60 -7.15 14.44 -2.19
N TYR A 61 -7.16 13.25 -2.77
CA TYR A 61 -8.35 12.39 -2.78
C TYR A 61 -8.53 11.65 -1.46
N GLN A 62 -9.80 11.38 -1.16
CA GLN A 62 -10.22 10.62 0.03
C GLN A 62 -11.00 9.37 -0.37
N TRP A 63 -10.76 8.29 0.36
CA TRP A 63 -11.63 7.13 0.30
C TRP A 63 -13.01 7.49 0.89
N PRO A 64 -14.13 6.92 0.41
CA PRO A 64 -15.46 7.34 0.87
C PRO A 64 -15.70 7.18 2.38
N ASP A 65 -15.00 6.23 3.02
CA ASP A 65 -15.09 5.94 4.44
C ASP A 65 -13.76 5.38 4.97
N ASP A 66 -13.62 5.29 6.29
CA ASP A 66 -12.45 4.69 6.96
C ASP A 66 -12.72 3.26 7.45
N ALA A 67 -13.87 2.64 7.13
CA ALA A 67 -14.23 1.32 7.62
C ALA A 67 -13.23 0.25 7.18
N TRP A 68 -12.56 0.46 6.05
CA TRP A 68 -11.50 -0.42 5.58
C TRP A 68 -10.31 -0.49 6.56
N ARG A 69 -10.01 0.58 7.31
CA ARG A 69 -8.86 0.62 8.22
C ARG A 69 -9.00 -0.36 9.37
N GLU A 70 -10.21 -0.45 9.95
CA GLU A 70 -10.50 -1.40 11.03
C GLU A 70 -10.60 -2.86 10.56
N ASN A 71 -10.85 -3.07 9.27
CA ASN A 71 -10.92 -4.40 8.67
C ASN A 71 -9.57 -4.87 8.12
N PHE A 72 -8.69 -3.94 7.75
CA PHE A 72 -7.41 -4.24 7.13
C PHE A 72 -6.47 -4.95 8.11
N MET A 73 -6.07 -6.17 7.76
CA MET A 73 -5.17 -7.01 8.57
C MET A 73 -5.63 -7.18 10.03
N ARG A 74 -6.94 -7.12 10.30
CA ARG A 74 -7.46 -7.26 11.66
C ARG A 74 -7.11 -8.63 12.23
N VAL A 75 -6.48 -8.63 13.41
CA VAL A 75 -6.19 -9.84 14.20
C VAL A 75 -6.83 -9.69 15.57
N ASP A 76 -7.84 -10.51 15.84
CA ASP A 76 -8.61 -10.48 17.08
C ASP A 76 -8.86 -11.91 17.59
N ALA A 77 -9.62 -12.05 18.69
CA ALA A 77 -9.88 -13.36 19.28
C ALA A 77 -10.61 -14.33 18.33
N SER A 78 -11.39 -13.82 17.36
CA SER A 78 -12.17 -14.64 16.44
C SER A 78 -11.33 -15.33 15.36
N ASN A 79 -10.13 -14.82 15.05
CA ASN A 79 -9.33 -15.31 13.91
C ASN A 79 -7.88 -15.68 14.25
N ARG A 80 -7.40 -15.37 15.46
CA ARG A 80 -5.99 -15.56 15.85
C ARG A 80 -5.49 -17.00 15.69
N GLU A 81 -6.26 -17.99 16.14
CA GLU A 81 -5.86 -19.40 16.08
C GLU A 81 -5.73 -19.90 14.65
N GLU A 82 -6.71 -19.56 13.81
CA GLU A 82 -6.74 -19.95 12.40
C GLU A 82 -5.58 -19.28 11.63
N LEU A 83 -5.34 -17.99 11.84
CA LEU A 83 -4.20 -17.29 11.22
C LEU A 83 -2.85 -17.89 11.65
N ALA A 84 -2.72 -18.31 12.92
CA ALA A 84 -1.51 -18.98 13.40
C ALA A 84 -1.29 -20.34 12.72
N ARG A 85 -2.36 -21.13 12.55
CA ARG A 85 -2.34 -22.41 11.83
C ARG A 85 -1.92 -22.22 10.37
N GLN A 86 -2.57 -21.32 9.64
CA GLN A 86 -2.24 -20.97 8.26
C GLN A 86 -0.78 -20.49 8.14
N GLY A 87 -0.33 -19.66 9.09
CA GLY A 87 1.05 -19.19 9.16
C GLY A 87 2.07 -20.32 9.32
N LYS A 88 1.76 -21.35 10.12
CA LYS A 88 2.60 -22.54 10.28
C LYS A 88 2.65 -23.36 9.00
N GLU A 89 1.49 -23.63 8.39
CA GLU A 89 1.41 -24.41 7.15
C GLU A 89 2.20 -23.75 6.01
N ARG A 90 2.08 -22.43 5.86
CA ARG A 90 2.86 -21.66 4.89
C ARG A 90 4.38 -21.82 5.11
N ARG A 91 4.85 -21.75 6.36
CA ARG A 91 6.28 -21.92 6.70
C ARG A 91 6.77 -23.34 6.39
N ASP A 92 5.96 -24.35 6.73
CA ASP A 92 6.27 -25.75 6.45
C ASP A 92 6.38 -26.00 4.93
N LEU A 93 5.47 -25.43 4.14
CA LEU A 93 5.52 -25.49 2.68
C LEU A 93 6.78 -24.80 2.11
N GLN A 94 7.10 -23.59 2.57
CA GLN A 94 8.30 -22.87 2.14
C GLN A 94 9.58 -23.64 2.46
N ALA A 95 9.65 -24.31 3.61
CA ALA A 95 10.79 -25.13 4.00
C ALA A 95 10.95 -26.38 3.11
N ARG A 96 9.84 -26.99 2.66
CA ARG A 96 9.87 -28.10 1.70
C ARG A 96 10.38 -27.65 0.33
N LEU A 97 9.87 -26.53 -0.18
CA LEU A 97 10.26 -25.98 -1.49
C LEU A 97 11.74 -25.58 -1.54
N LYS A 98 12.31 -25.04 -0.45
CA LYS A 98 13.75 -24.71 -0.38
C LYS A 98 14.69 -25.93 -0.40
N LYS A 99 14.18 -27.13 -0.15
CA LYS A 99 14.95 -28.38 -0.10
C LYS A 99 14.83 -29.21 -1.38
N SER A 100 13.97 -28.81 -2.31
CA SER A 100 13.81 -29.42 -3.64
C SER A 100 14.61 -28.67 -4.68
#